data_AF-A0A3D5DNC9-F1
#
_entry.id   AF-A0A3D5DNC9-F1
#
_cell.length_a   1.000
_cell.length_b   1.000
_cell.length_c   1.000
_cell.angle_alpha   90.00
_cell.angle_beta   90.00
_cell.angle_gamma   90.00
#
_symmetry.space_group_name_H-M   'P 1'
#
loop_
_entity.id
_entity.type
_entity.pdbx_description
1 polymer ?
#
loop_
_entity_poly.entity_id
_entity_poly.type
_entity_poly.pdbx_seq_one_letter_code
_entity_poly.pdbx_strand_id
1 'polypeptide(L)'
;MLIGQMARENPGWGGTAPIEVSSGSRKIYRLSRRGSRRLNHVIHMTAVTQIRYRHSDGRAYYDRKLAEGKTPKEALRALKRRVSDAIFARLQADARRAAAGPR
;
A
#
# COMPACT_ATOMS: atom_id res chain seq x y z
N MET A 1 2.04 -39.70 23.43
CA MET A 1 3.38 -39.12 23.15
C MET A 1 3.92 -39.90 21.96
N LEU A 2 4.36 -39.40 20.80
CA LEU A 2 4.59 -38.07 20.27
C LEU A 2 4.61 -38.28 18.73
N ILE A 3 3.58 -37.84 17.99
CA ILE A 3 3.57 -37.89 16.52
C ILE A 3 4.08 -36.52 16.04
N GLY A 4 5.14 -36.47 15.21
CA GLY A 4 5.45 -35.25 14.45
C GLY A 4 6.92 -34.83 14.28
N GLN A 5 7.90 -35.73 14.39
CA GLN A 5 9.24 -35.48 13.84
C GLN A 5 9.36 -36.20 12.50
N MET A 6 9.15 -35.49 11.37
CA MET A 6 9.72 -35.76 10.03
C MET A 6 9.15 -34.76 9.01
N ALA A 7 9.55 -33.49 9.10
CA ALA A 7 9.29 -32.49 8.05
C ALA A 7 10.26 -31.31 8.11
N ARG A 8 11.57 -31.57 8.16
CA ARG A 8 12.59 -30.51 8.01
C ARG A 8 13.78 -30.96 7.17
N GLU A 9 13.53 -31.32 5.91
CA GLU A 9 14.58 -31.36 4.89
C GLU A 9 14.01 -30.90 3.55
N ASN A 10 14.14 -29.59 3.26
CA ASN A 10 14.42 -29.00 1.94
C ASN A 10 14.18 -27.47 1.94
N PRO A 11 15.21 -26.62 2.04
CA PRO A 11 15.14 -25.23 1.63
C PRO A 11 15.84 -25.09 0.28
N GLY A 12 15.19 -25.56 -0.78
CA GLY A 12 15.60 -25.34 -2.16
C GLY A 12 14.40 -24.89 -2.98
N TRP A 13 14.53 -23.76 -3.66
CA TRP A 13 13.66 -23.30 -4.77
C TRP A 13 12.32 -22.64 -4.43
N GLY A 14 12.37 -21.63 -3.57
CA GLY A 14 11.32 -20.62 -3.51
C GLY A 14 11.83 -19.35 -2.85
N GLY A 15 12.28 -18.38 -3.64
CA GLY A 15 12.59 -17.01 -3.20
C GLY A 15 11.34 -16.25 -2.78
N THR A 16 10.59 -16.81 -1.83
CA THR A 16 9.24 -16.38 -1.43
C THR A 16 9.06 -16.49 0.08
N ALA A 17 10.14 -16.34 0.86
CA ALA A 17 10.03 -16.13 2.29
C ALA A 17 9.95 -14.61 2.56
N PRO A 18 8.83 -14.08 3.08
CA PRO A 18 8.75 -12.69 3.49
C PRO A 18 9.67 -12.48 4.69
N ILE A 19 10.79 -11.77 4.50
CA ILE A 19 11.64 -11.33 5.59
C ILE A 19 10.89 -10.22 6.34
N GLU A 20 10.47 -10.51 7.56
CA GLU A 20 10.02 -9.47 8.50
C GLU A 20 11.22 -8.60 8.89
N VAL A 21 11.08 -7.28 8.68
CA VAL A 21 12.00 -6.30 9.25
C VAL A 21 11.19 -5.36 10.13
N SER A 22 11.10 -5.67 11.42
CA SER A 22 10.64 -4.73 12.43
C SER A 22 11.72 -4.53 13.49
N SER A 23 12.26 -3.32 13.57
CA SER A 23 13.03 -2.86 14.73
C SER A 23 12.08 -2.14 15.68
N GLY A 24 11.97 -2.64 16.92
CA GLY A 24 11.55 -1.94 18.14
C GLY A 24 10.21 -1.18 18.11
N SER A 25 9.19 -1.75 18.76
CA SER A 25 8.13 -1.14 19.59
C SER A 25 7.52 0.24 19.25
N ARG A 26 7.65 0.77 18.03
CA ARG A 26 6.98 2.01 17.57
C ARG A 26 6.99 2.09 16.04
N LYS A 27 5.94 1.56 15.38
CA LYS A 27 5.77 1.67 13.92
C LYS A 27 5.25 3.07 13.53
N ILE A 28 6.16 4.05 13.46
CA ILE A 28 5.88 5.37 12.91
C ILE A 28 6.03 5.31 11.39
N TYR A 29 4.92 5.32 10.66
CA TYR A 29 4.91 5.37 9.20
C TYR A 29 5.12 6.80 8.71
N ARG A 30 6.39 7.22 8.56
CA ARG A 30 6.71 8.48 7.88
C ARG A 30 6.89 8.23 6.38
N LEU A 31 6.23 9.02 5.54
CA LEU A 31 6.47 9.06 4.10
C LEU A 31 7.87 9.63 3.84
N SER A 32 8.86 8.75 3.75
CA SER A 32 10.19 9.12 3.25
C SER A 32 10.05 9.63 1.81
N ARG A 33 10.69 10.76 1.47
CA ARG A 33 10.84 11.25 0.07
C ARG A 33 11.66 10.27 -0.78
N ARG A 34 12.40 9.38 -0.13
CA ARG A 34 13.09 8.20 -0.66
C ARG A 34 12.35 6.93 -0.25
N GLY A 35 11.02 6.99 -0.13
CA GLY A 35 10.18 5.88 0.33
C GLY A 35 10.34 4.66 -0.56
N SER A 36 9.96 3.49 -0.02
CA SER A 36 9.98 2.20 -0.72
C SER A 36 9.61 2.39 -2.20
N ARG A 37 10.58 2.17 -3.08
CA ARG A 37 10.41 2.33 -4.54
C ARG A 37 9.25 1.48 -5.04
N ARG A 38 9.04 0.32 -4.40
CA ARG A 38 7.92 -0.59 -4.63
C ARG A 38 6.58 0.06 -4.28
N LEU A 39 6.45 0.68 -3.11
CA LEU A 39 5.20 1.35 -2.71
C LEU A 39 4.88 2.52 -3.65
N ASN A 40 5.88 3.34 -3.97
CA ASN A 40 5.72 4.45 -4.91
C ASN A 40 5.32 3.96 -6.31
N HIS A 41 5.88 2.85 -6.76
CA HIS A 41 5.52 2.21 -8.03
C HIS A 41 4.08 1.68 -7.99
N VAL A 42 3.67 0.99 -6.92
CA VAL A 42 2.29 0.49 -6.77
C VAL A 42 1.29 1.65 -6.78
N ILE A 43 1.52 2.71 -6.00
CA ILE A 43 0.65 3.90 -6.00
C ILE A 43 0.58 4.53 -7.40
N HIS A 44 1.71 4.58 -8.11
CA HIS A 44 1.73 5.07 -9.48
C HIS A 44 0.87 4.21 -10.40
N MET A 45 1.06 2.88 -10.37
CA MET A 45 0.31 1.95 -11.20
C MET A 45 -1.18 1.99 -10.89
N THR A 46 -1.57 1.99 -9.62
CA THR A 46 -2.97 2.14 -9.20
C THR A 46 -3.59 3.42 -9.76
N ALA A 47 -2.90 4.56 -9.67
CA ALA A 47 -3.41 5.83 -10.20
C ALA A 47 -3.56 5.80 -11.74
N VAL A 48 -2.59 5.25 -12.46
CA VAL A 48 -2.67 5.10 -13.93
C VAL A 48 -3.82 4.17 -14.32
N THR A 49 -3.96 3.05 -13.62
CA THR A 49 -5.04 2.08 -13.84
C THR A 49 -6.42 2.71 -13.59
N GLN A 50 -6.58 3.47 -12.50
CA GLN A 50 -7.82 4.20 -12.23
C GLN A 50 -8.14 5.21 -13.34
N ILE A 51 -7.17 5.96 -13.83
CA ILE A 51 -7.39 6.91 -14.94
C ILE A 51 -7.82 6.19 -16.22
N ARG A 52 -7.27 4.99 -16.49
CA ARG A 52 -7.62 4.19 -17.68
C ARG A 52 -9.06 3.69 -17.61
N TYR A 53 -9.56 3.29 -16.44
CA TYR A 53 -10.93 2.83 -16.28
C TYR A 53 -11.93 3.99 -16.12
N ARG A 54 -12.76 4.20 -17.15
CA ARG A 54 -13.72 5.32 -17.22
C ARG A 54 -14.74 5.35 -16.08
N HIS A 55 -15.14 4.19 -15.58
CA HIS A 55 -16.14 4.08 -14.49
C HIS A 55 -15.52 4.15 -13.08
N SER A 56 -14.23 4.44 -12.95
CA SER A 56 -13.60 4.49 -11.63
C SER A 56 -13.73 5.88 -10.98
N ASP A 57 -13.86 5.89 -9.65
CA ASP A 57 -13.85 7.13 -8.85
C ASP A 57 -12.55 7.93 -9.02
N GLY A 58 -11.44 7.24 -9.29
CA GLY A 58 -10.15 7.88 -9.54
C GLY A 58 -10.14 8.67 -10.85
N ARG A 59 -10.85 8.19 -11.88
CA ARG A 59 -11.03 8.92 -13.13
C ARG A 59 -11.90 10.15 -12.94
N ALA A 60 -13.06 10.01 -12.29
CA ALA A 60 -13.94 11.14 -11.99
C ALA A 60 -13.21 12.23 -11.18
N TYR A 61 -12.37 11.83 -10.22
CA TYR A 61 -11.54 12.76 -9.46
C TYR A 61 -10.49 13.46 -10.32
N TYR A 62 -9.81 12.72 -11.20
CA TYR A 62 -8.81 13.27 -12.10
C TYR A 62 -9.44 14.29 -13.07
N ASP A 63 -10.58 13.96 -13.66
CA ASP A 63 -11.31 14.84 -14.58
C ASP A 63 -11.81 16.10 -13.86
N ARG A 64 -12.29 15.97 -12.62
CA ARG A 64 -12.62 17.13 -11.77
C ARG A 64 -11.40 18.03 -11.54
N LYS A 65 -10.21 17.45 -11.31
CA LYS A 65 -8.99 18.25 -11.13
C LYS A 65 -8.53 18.94 -12.41
N LEU A 66 -8.79 18.34 -13.58
CA LEU A 66 -8.58 19.02 -14.86
C LEU A 66 -9.57 20.18 -15.06
N ALA A 67 -10.84 19.98 -14.72
CA ALA A 67 -11.87 21.02 -14.78
C ALA A 67 -11.59 22.20 -13.82
N GLU A 68 -10.91 21.95 -12.70
CA GLU A 68 -10.39 23.00 -11.79
C GLU A 68 -9.21 23.79 -12.38
N GLY A 69 -8.81 23.53 -13.64
CA GLY A 69 -7.70 24.23 -14.32
C GLY A 69 -6.31 23.69 -14.00
N LYS A 70 -6.20 22.54 -13.32
CA LYS A 70 -4.89 21.95 -13.00
C LYS A 70 -4.30 21.26 -14.22
N THR A 71 -2.98 21.29 -14.32
CA THR A 71 -2.28 20.51 -15.35
C THR A 71 -2.50 19.01 -15.14
N PRO A 72 -2.43 18.18 -16.20
CA PRO A 72 -2.48 16.72 -16.09
C PRO A 72 -1.52 16.13 -15.05
N LYS A 73 -0.31 16.70 -14.94
CA LYS A 73 0.70 16.26 -13.97
C LYS A 73 0.28 16.56 -12.53
N GLU A 74 -0.34 17.71 -12.29
CA GLU A 74 -0.84 18.10 -10.96
C GLU A 74 -2.08 17.30 -10.58
N ALA A 75 -3.00 17.07 -11.52
CA ALA A 75 -4.16 16.22 -11.32
C ALA A 75 -3.73 14.77 -10.97
N LEU A 76 -2.74 14.23 -11.69
CA LEU A 76 -2.17 12.91 -11.39
C LEU A 76 -1.49 12.88 -10.01
N ARG A 77 -0.74 13.93 -9.64
CA ARG A 77 -0.11 14.04 -8.32
C ARG A 77 -1.16 14.10 -7.22
N ALA A 78 -2.25 14.84 -7.43
CA ALA A 78 -3.37 14.91 -6.49
C ALA A 78 -4.07 13.55 -6.33
N LEU A 79 -4.25 12.80 -7.41
CA LEU A 79 -4.81 11.44 -7.36
C LEU A 79 -3.90 10.48 -6.59
N LYS A 80 -2.59 10.48 -6.87
CA LYS A 80 -1.62 9.66 -6.13
C LYS A 80 -1.61 9.98 -4.64
N ARG A 81 -1.72 11.26 -4.27
CA ARG A 81 -1.84 11.67 -2.86
C ARG A 81 -3.10 11.11 -2.23
N ARG A 82 -4.26 11.24 -2.89
CA ARG A 82 -5.53 10.67 -2.41
C ARG A 82 -5.44 9.15 -2.18
N VAL A 83 -4.82 8.42 -3.10
CA VAL A 83 -4.59 6.97 -2.94
C VAL A 83 -3.69 6.68 -1.74
N SER A 84 -2.59 7.42 -1.60
CA SER A 84 -1.69 7.28 -0.44
C SER A 84 -2.40 7.57 0.88
N ASP A 85 -3.22 8.61 0.94
CA ASP A 85 -3.96 9.01 2.13
C ASP A 85 -4.99 7.94 2.52
N ALA A 86 -5.69 7.36 1.53
CA ALA A 86 -6.63 6.26 1.77
C ALA A 86 -5.93 4.99 2.31
N ILE A 87 -4.78 4.62 1.72
CA ILE A 87 -3.98 3.48 2.21
C ILE A 87 -3.52 3.75 3.65
N PHE A 88 -3.01 4.94 3.93
CA PHE A 88 -2.54 5.32 5.26
C PHE A 88 -3.66 5.32 6.29
N ALA A 89 -4.83 5.85 5.95
CA ALA A 89 -6.01 5.82 6.80
C ALA A 89 -6.44 4.38 7.12
N ARG A 90 -6.44 3.48 6.12
CA ARG A 90 -6.79 2.07 6.31
C ARG A 90 -5.78 1.35 7.20
N LEU A 91 -4.48 1.52 6.95
CA LEU A 91 -3.43 0.92 7.78
C LEU A 91 -3.52 1.37 9.24
N GLN A 92 -3.82 2.64 9.49
CA GLN A 92 -4.05 3.14 10.85
C GLN A 92 -5.30 2.52 11.49
N ALA A 93 -6.41 2.41 10.76
CA ALA A 93 -7.62 1.78 11.26
C ALA A 93 -7.38 0.31 11.62
N ASP A 94 -6.67 -0.42 10.76
CA ASP A 94 -6.31 -1.83 10.99
C ASP A 94 -5.37 -1.97 12.19
N ALA A 95 -4.39 -1.07 12.34
CA ALA A 95 -3.50 -1.05 13.51
C ALA A 95 -4.26 -0.80 14.82
N ARG A 96 -5.23 0.13 14.81
CA ARG A 96 -6.11 0.38 15.97
C ARG A 96 -6.97 -0.83 16.30
N ARG A 97 -7.52 -1.51 15.28
CA ARG A 97 -8.31 -2.74 15.46
C ARG A 97 -7.47 -3.87 16.04
N ALA A 98 -6.23 -4.04 15.55
CA ALA A 98 -5.31 -5.04 16.08
C ALA A 98 -4.95 -4.75 17.55
N ALA A 99 -4.75 -3.47 17.90
CA ALA A 99 -4.48 -3.05 19.27
C ALA A 99 -5.67 -3.22 20.22
N ALA A 100 -6.92 -3.22 19.70
CA ALA A 100 -8.12 -3.39 20.50
C ALA A 100 -8.40 -4.87 20.90
N GLY A 101 -7.65 -5.84 20.37
CA GLY A 101 -7.84 -7.27 20.63
C GLY A 101 -9.12 -7.86 20.00
N PRO A 102 -9.20 -9.20 19.80
CA PRO A 102 -10.46 -9.83 19.48
C PRO A 102 -11.41 -9.69 20.69
N ARG A 103 -12.67 -9.33 20.44
CA ARG A 103 -13.73 -9.44 21.44
C ARG A 103 -14.09 -10.90 21.67
#